data_AF-A0A7Y5QXM6-F1
#
_entry.id   AF-A0A7Y5QXM6-F1
#
_cell.length_a   1.000
_cell.length_b   1.000
_cell.length_c   1.000
_cell.angle_alpha   90.00
_cell.angle_beta   90.00
_cell.angle_gamma   90.00
#
_symmetry.space_group_name_H-M   'P 1'
#
loop_
_entity.id
_entity.type
_entity.pdbx_description
1 polymer ?
#
loop_
_entity_poly.entity_id
_entity_poly.type
_entity_poly.pdbx_seq_one_letter_code
_entity_poly.pdbx_strand_id
1 'polypeptide(L)'
;MSSPRAVLMELEGVIVETYEARRTALLRALADDGISITALDYDDVAHGLPVRGAVRAAIAAAGEFMDDTGMELVALRAERYF
;
A
#
# COMPACT_ATOMS: atom_id res chain seq x y z
N MET A 1 -39.21 20.01 6.68
CA MET A 1 -37.79 19.67 6.39
C MET A 1 -37.73 19.03 5.02
N SER A 2 -36.89 19.55 4.11
CA SER A 2 -36.65 18.87 2.82
C SER A 2 -35.73 17.67 3.06
N SER A 3 -36.07 16.53 2.47
CA SER A 3 -35.18 15.36 2.49
C SER A 3 -33.94 15.61 1.61
N PRO A 4 -32.77 15.02 1.95
CA PRO A 4 -31.58 15.12 1.11
C PRO A 4 -31.84 14.47 -0.25
N ARG A 5 -31.43 15.16 -1.32
CA ARG A 5 -31.65 14.71 -2.71
C ARG A 5 -30.48 13.92 -3.30
N ALA A 6 -29.33 13.93 -2.63
CA ALA A 6 -28.13 13.18 -3.02
C ALA A 6 -27.30 12.85 -1.77
N VAL A 7 -26.54 11.76 -1.84
CA VAL A 7 -25.57 11.33 -0.83
C VAL A 7 -24.25 11.03 -1.54
N LEU A 8 -23.15 11.57 -1.01
CA LEU A 8 -21.79 11.25 -1.44
C LEU A 8 -21.22 10.22 -0.46
N MET A 9 -20.63 9.17 -1.01
CA MET A 9 -20.01 8.10 -0.25
C MET A 9 -18.59 7.92 -0.76
N GLU A 10 -17.65 7.77 0.16
CA GLU A 10 -16.32 7.29 -0.18
C GLU A 10 -16.41 5.85 -0.72
N LEU A 11 -15.51 5.49 -1.63
CA LEU A 11 -15.47 4.13 -2.14
C LEU A 11 -14.76 3.22 -1.13
N GLU A 12 -13.53 3.56 -0.78
CA GLU A 12 -12.67 2.77 0.11
C GLU A 12 -13.12 2.86 1.57
N GLY A 13 -13.16 1.72 2.27
CA GLY A 13 -13.52 1.64 3.69
C GLY A 13 -15.00 1.93 3.99
N VAL A 14 -15.80 2.24 2.96
CA VAL A 14 -17.25 2.52 3.09
C VAL A 14 -18.06 1.61 2.18
N ILE A 15 -17.73 1.56 0.88
CA ILE A 15 -18.40 0.68 -0.09
C ILE A 15 -17.58 -0.59 -0.32
N VAL A 16 -16.25 -0.47 -0.38
CA VAL A 16 -15.32 -1.57 -0.67
C VAL A 16 -14.19 -1.57 0.34
N GLU A 17 -13.79 -2.75 0.77
CA GLU A 17 -12.59 -2.97 1.59
C GLU A 17 -11.47 -3.54 0.72
N THR A 18 -10.41 -2.76 0.46
CA THR A 18 -9.26 -3.20 -0.34
C THR A 18 -7.96 -3.24 0.44
N TYR A 19 -7.97 -2.88 1.72
CA TYR A 19 -6.77 -2.79 2.54
C TYR A 19 -5.99 -4.11 2.57
N GLU A 20 -6.64 -5.24 2.81
CA GLU A 20 -5.94 -6.55 2.88
C GLU A 20 -5.30 -6.94 1.55
N ALA A 21 -5.98 -6.67 0.44
CA ALA A 21 -5.47 -6.93 -0.90
C ALA A 21 -4.26 -6.04 -1.21
N ARG A 22 -4.33 -4.74 -0.89
CA ARG A 22 -3.20 -3.80 -1.04
C ARG A 22 -2.01 -4.20 -0.18
N ARG A 23 -2.24 -4.52 1.10
CA ARG A 23 -1.19 -4.99 2.02
C ARG A 23 -0.52 -6.23 1.46
N THR A 24 -1.30 -7.24 1.07
CA THR A 24 -0.77 -8.50 0.54
C THR A 24 0.03 -8.30 -0.74
N ALA A 25 -0.47 -7.47 -1.67
CA ALA A 25 0.21 -7.15 -2.92
C ALA A 25 1.57 -6.48 -2.69
N LEU A 26 1.64 -5.51 -1.77
CA LEU A 26 2.88 -4.80 -1.46
C LEU A 26 3.89 -5.70 -0.73
N LEU A 27 3.45 -6.46 0.28
CA LEU A 27 4.31 -7.41 0.99
C LEU A 27 4.90 -8.45 0.03
N ARG A 28 4.10 -8.94 -0.92
CA ARG A 28 4.57 -9.85 -1.96
C ARG A 28 5.61 -9.18 -2.87
N ALA A 29 5.34 -7.96 -3.33
CA ALA A 29 6.25 -7.25 -4.21
C ALA A 29 7.62 -6.97 -3.57
N LEU A 30 7.66 -6.66 -2.27
CA LEU A 30 8.89 -6.51 -1.49
C LEU A 30 9.63 -7.84 -1.33
N ALA A 31 8.90 -8.92 -1.02
CA ALA A 31 9.48 -10.24 -0.83
C ALA A 31 10.17 -10.77 -2.10
N ASP A 32 9.65 -10.43 -3.29
CA ASP A 32 10.28 -10.79 -4.57
C ASP A 32 11.68 -10.16 -4.76
N ASP A 33 11.95 -9.04 -4.09
CA ASP A 33 13.27 -8.38 -4.08
C ASP A 33 14.06 -8.67 -2.78
N GLY A 34 13.63 -9.67 -2.00
CA GLY A 34 14.31 -10.12 -0.77
C GLY A 34 14.05 -9.25 0.46
N ILE A 35 13.19 -8.24 0.36
CA ILE A 35 12.86 -7.35 1.48
C ILE A 35 11.74 -7.97 2.30
N SER A 36 12.05 -8.31 3.56
CA SER A 36 11.09 -8.92 4.48
C SER A 36 10.61 -7.89 5.51
N ILE A 37 9.33 -7.53 5.44
CA ILE A 37 8.64 -6.76 6.48
C ILE A 37 7.43 -7.53 6.99
N THR A 38 7.07 -7.38 8.26
CA THR A 38 5.85 -8.02 8.77
C THR A 38 4.61 -7.21 8.40
N ALA A 39 3.43 -7.84 8.49
CA ALA A 39 2.17 -7.12 8.31
C ALA A 39 1.98 -6.02 9.37
N LEU A 40 2.49 -6.21 10.58
CA LEU A 40 2.45 -5.20 11.64
C LEU A 40 3.34 -4.00 11.28
N ASP A 41 4.56 -4.25 10.80
CA ASP A 41 5.47 -3.18 10.38
C ASP A 41 4.86 -2.37 9.22
N TYR A 42 4.16 -3.04 8.29
CA TYR A 42 3.42 -2.36 7.22
C TYR A 42 2.37 -1.39 7.76
N ASP A 43 1.60 -1.79 8.77
CA ASP A 43 0.54 -0.95 9.32
C ASP A 43 1.09 0.30 9.99
N ASP A 44 2.24 0.19 10.65
CA ASP A 44 2.88 1.30 11.33
C ASP A 44 3.53 2.32 10.37
N VAL A 45 4.07 1.87 9.23
CA VAL A 45 4.91 2.72 8.36
C VAL A 45 4.31 3.03 6.99
N ALA A 46 3.42 2.18 6.48
CA ALA A 46 2.99 2.20 5.09
C ALA A 46 1.47 2.35 4.90
N HIS A 47 0.67 2.07 5.93
CA HIS A 47 -0.78 2.21 5.85
C HIS A 47 -1.22 3.65 5.52
N GLY A 48 -2.21 3.78 4.64
CA GLY A 48 -2.76 5.07 4.20
C GLY A 48 -1.90 5.84 3.20
N LEU A 49 -0.67 5.39 2.91
CA LEU A 49 0.18 6.01 1.89
C LEU A 49 -0.16 5.52 0.48
N PRO A 50 0.02 6.36 -0.56
CA PRO A 50 0.07 5.90 -1.93
C PRO A 50 1.16 4.83 -2.10
N VAL A 51 1.00 3.88 -3.03
CA VAL A 51 1.88 2.72 -3.19
C VAL A 51 3.38 3.07 -3.23
N ARG A 52 3.77 4.13 -3.96
CA ARG A 52 5.17 4.60 -4.00
C ARG A 52 5.67 5.09 -2.64
N GLY A 53 4.82 5.78 -1.89
CA GLY A 53 5.13 6.22 -0.52
C GLY A 53 5.24 5.03 0.43
N ALA A 54 4.32 4.08 0.31
CA ALA A 54 4.31 2.84 1.08
C ALA A 54 5.59 2.00 0.84
N VAL A 55 6.03 1.87 -0.42
CA VAL A 55 7.29 1.18 -0.77
C VAL A 55 8.51 1.88 -0.16
N ARG A 56 8.61 3.21 -0.29
CA ARG A 56 9.72 3.98 0.30
C ARG A 56 9.76 3.81 1.83
N ALA A 57 8.61 3.92 2.50
CA ALA A 57 8.52 3.76 3.94
C ALA A 57 8.88 2.34 4.39
N ALA A 58 8.39 1.32 3.68
CA ALA A 58 8.70 -0.08 3.94
C ALA A 58 10.19 -0.41 3.81
N ILE A 59 10.83 0.04 2.72
CA ILE A 59 12.26 -0.19 2.49
C ILE A 59 13.10 0.52 3.54
N ALA A 60 12.75 1.77 3.87
CA ALA A 60 13.42 2.52 4.93
C ALA A 60 13.28 1.83 6.30
N ALA A 61 12.09 1.30 6.61
CA ALA A 61 11.82 0.58 7.85
C ALA A 61 12.58 -0.76 7.92
N ALA A 62 12.76 -1.43 6.78
CA ALA A 62 13.58 -2.64 6.67
C ALA A 62 15.08 -2.38 6.83
N GLY A 63 15.52 -1.11 6.81
CA GLY A 63 16.94 -0.74 6.84
C GLY A 63 17.68 -1.10 5.55
N GLU A 64 16.94 -1.36 4.47
CA GLU A 64 17.49 -1.75 3.18
C GLU A 64 17.79 -0.53 2.30
N PHE A 65 18.82 -0.64 1.48
CA PHE A 65 19.13 0.37 0.47
C PHE A 65 18.66 -0.09 -0.89
N MET A 66 17.77 0.68 -1.50
CA MET A 66 17.31 0.48 -2.88
C MET A 66 17.31 1.83 -3.59
N ASP A 67 17.80 1.86 -4.83
CA ASP A 67 17.75 3.07 -5.63
C ASP A 67 16.32 3.41 -6.09
N ASP A 68 16.11 4.63 -6.60
CA ASP A 68 14.79 5.09 -7.04
C ASP A 68 14.19 4.20 -8.15
N THR A 69 15.03 3.57 -8.98
CA THR A 69 14.55 2.70 -10.06
C THR A 69 14.02 1.40 -9.50
N GLY A 70 14.76 0.78 -8.57
CA GLY A 70 14.31 -0.42 -7.87
C GLY A 70 13.01 -0.18 -7.11
N MET A 71 12.91 0.95 -6.40
CA MET A 71 11.70 1.31 -5.67
C MET A 71 10.49 1.48 -6.59
N GLU A 72 10.68 2.06 -7.77
CA GLU A 72 9.60 2.20 -8.76
C GLU A 72 9.18 0.84 -9.34
N LEU A 73 10.14 -0.07 -9.57
CA LEU A 73 9.84 -1.43 -10.02
C LEU A 73 9.05 -2.23 -8.97
N VAL A 74 9.39 -2.11 -7.69
CA VAL A 74 8.60 -2.69 -6.59
C VAL A 74 7.17 -2.13 -6.61
N ALA A 75 7.02 -0.81 -6.73
CA ALA A 75 5.71 -0.17 -6.73
C ALA A 75 4.84 -0.64 -7.91
N LEU A 76 5.40 -0.72 -9.12
CA LEU A 76 4.72 -1.24 -10.29
C LEU A 76 4.33 -2.72 -10.13
N ARG A 77 5.18 -3.52 -9.47
CA ARG A 77 4.89 -4.93 -9.19
C ARG A 77 3.75 -5.07 -8.18
N ALA A 78 3.73 -4.24 -7.13
CA ALA A 78 2.64 -4.18 -6.16
C ALA A 78 1.31 -3.79 -6.81
N GLU A 79 1.30 -2.76 -7.67
CA GLU A 79 0.10 -2.37 -8.44
C GLU A 79 -0.39 -3.49 -9.36
N ARG A 80 0.52 -4.31 -9.91
CA ARG A 80 0.17 -5.48 -10.73
C ARG A 80 -0.38 -6.66 -9.92
N TYR A 81 0.01 -6.79 -8.65
CA TYR A 81 -0.48 -7.87 -7.78
C TYR A 81 -1.82 -7.58 -7.13
N PHE A 82 -2.17 -6.29 -7.03
CA PHE A 82 -3.47 -5.82 -6.61
C PHE A 82 -4.51 -5.99 -7.75
#